data_AF-A0AAV5F1Y5-F1
#
_entry.id   AF-A0AAV5F1Y5-F1
#
_cell.length_a   1.000
_cell.length_b   1.000
_cell.length_c   1.000
_cell.angle_alpha   90.00
_cell.angle_beta   90.00
_cell.angle_gamma   90.00
#
_symmetry.space_group_name_H-M   'P 1'
#
loop_
_entity.id
_entity.type
_entity.pdbx_description
1 polymer ?
#
loop_
_entity_poly.entity_id
_entity_poly.type
_entity_poly.pdbx_seq_one_letter_code
_entity_poly.pdbx_strand_id
1 'polypeptide(L)'
;MATTADAPAEPQQQLEPARKAVHVVVKGRVQGVGFRDWTASTAESLGLAGWVCNRRDGTVEALLSGDPAMVDEMVSRRIPVGPPASAVTAVVPSPAEPVHPSTGFDIKFTV
;
A
#
# COMPACT_ATOMS: atom_id res chain seq x y z
N MET A 1 -39.04 10.04 27.94
CA MET A 1 -39.51 9.47 26.67
C MET A 1 -38.30 9.31 25.78
N ALA A 2 -38.01 8.08 25.34
CA ALA A 2 -36.79 7.71 24.64
C ALA A 2 -36.89 7.92 23.12
N THR A 3 -35.79 8.32 22.49
CA THR A 3 -35.48 8.09 21.07
C THR A 3 -34.02 7.63 21.04
N THR A 4 -33.84 6.31 21.06
CA THR A 4 -33.46 5.45 19.92
C THR A 4 -31.98 5.60 19.56
N ALA A 5 -31.23 4.60 20.04
CA ALA A 5 -29.92 4.24 19.56
C ALA A 5 -29.98 3.85 18.08
N ASP A 6 -28.98 4.26 17.31
CA ASP A 6 -28.63 3.60 16.05
C ASP A 6 -27.10 3.58 15.91
N ALA A 7 -26.51 2.58 16.54
CA ALA A 7 -25.42 1.80 15.96
C ALA A 7 -25.96 0.36 16.01
N PRO A 8 -25.77 -0.49 14.98
CA PRO A 8 -24.41 -0.99 14.69
C PRO A 8 -24.15 -1.50 13.24
N ALA A 9 -22.90 -1.94 13.02
CA ALA A 9 -22.44 -2.88 11.98
C ALA A 9 -21.94 -2.31 10.64
N GLU A 10 -20.64 -2.00 10.61
CA GLU A 10 -19.79 -2.36 9.46
C GLU A 10 -18.97 -3.61 9.85
N PRO A 11 -18.72 -4.53 8.91
CA PRO A 11 -18.90 -5.97 9.14
C PRO A 11 -17.71 -6.61 9.85
N GLN A 12 -18.04 -7.49 10.79
CA GLN A 12 -17.31 -8.70 11.19
C GLN A 12 -15.89 -8.82 10.61
N GLN A 13 -14.90 -8.36 11.37
CA GLN A 13 -13.48 -8.73 11.23
C GLN A 13 -13.35 -10.23 11.53
N GLN A 14 -13.81 -11.05 10.59
CA GLN A 14 -13.95 -12.49 10.74
C GLN A 14 -12.57 -13.14 10.65
N LEU A 15 -11.87 -13.28 11.77
CA LEU A 15 -10.83 -14.30 12.03
C LEU A 15 -10.02 -14.77 10.80
N GLU A 16 -9.47 -13.84 10.04
CA GLU A 16 -8.47 -14.10 8.99
C GLU A 16 -7.09 -13.87 9.61
N PRO A 17 -6.04 -14.63 9.26
CA PRO A 17 -4.71 -14.45 9.85
C PRO A 17 -4.33 -12.97 9.78
N ALA A 18 -3.83 -12.40 10.89
CA ALA A 18 -3.64 -10.96 11.06
C ALA A 18 -3.07 -10.28 9.82
N ARG A 19 -3.92 -9.62 9.01
CA ARG A 19 -3.49 -8.88 7.82
C ARG A 19 -3.17 -7.45 8.20
N LYS A 20 -2.10 -6.91 7.63
CA LYS A 20 -1.67 -5.52 7.81
C LYS A 20 -1.84 -4.78 6.50
N ALA A 21 -2.34 -3.56 6.58
CA ALA A 21 -2.27 -2.62 5.48
C ALA A 21 -1.54 -1.34 5.86
N VAL A 22 -0.72 -0.87 4.92
CA VAL A 22 0.08 0.34 5.06
C VAL A 22 -0.04 1.14 3.78
N HIS A 23 -0.41 2.40 3.94
CA HIS A 23 -0.28 3.40 2.90
C HIS A 23 1.10 4.06 3.01
N VAL A 24 1.83 4.12 1.91
CA VAL A 24 3.21 4.61 1.88
C VAL A 24 3.31 5.74 0.87
N VAL A 25 3.85 6.87 1.31
CA VAL A 25 4.25 7.97 0.43
C VAL A 25 5.76 7.92 0.24
N VAL A 26 6.21 7.73 -1.00
CA VAL A 26 7.62 7.65 -1.37
C VAL A 26 8.03 8.94 -2.07
N LYS A 27 9.05 9.60 -1.54
CA LYS A 27 9.61 10.85 -2.06
C LYS A 27 10.99 10.60 -2.67
N GLY A 28 11.35 11.40 -3.67
CA GLY A 28 12.66 11.37 -4.32
C GLY A 28 12.54 11.29 -5.84
N ARG A 29 13.53 10.70 -6.50
CA ARG A 29 13.52 10.42 -7.94
C ARG A 29 12.77 9.11 -8.19
N VAL A 30 11.44 9.18 -8.17
CA VAL A 30 10.54 8.00 -8.23
C VAL A 30 9.61 7.98 -9.43
N GLN A 31 9.57 9.05 -10.24
CA GLN A 31 8.80 9.11 -11.49
C GLN A 31 9.71 9.01 -12.72
N GLY A 32 9.21 8.40 -13.79
CA GLY A 32 9.99 8.16 -15.02
C GLY A 32 11.09 7.10 -14.90
N VAL A 33 11.11 6.33 -13.80
CA VAL A 33 12.14 5.33 -13.48
C VAL A 33 11.58 3.90 -13.39
N GLY A 34 10.33 3.68 -13.81
CA GLY A 34 9.66 2.38 -13.70
C GLY A 34 9.28 1.98 -12.27
N PHE A 35 9.19 2.93 -11.33
CA PHE A 35 8.89 2.63 -9.93
C PHE A 35 7.56 1.91 -9.73
N ARG A 36 6.52 2.29 -10.50
CA ARG A 36 5.18 1.66 -10.40
C ARG A 36 5.21 0.19 -10.81
N ASP A 37 5.76 -0.12 -11.98
CA ASP A 37 5.89 -1.50 -12.47
C ASP A 37 6.75 -2.34 -11.52
N TRP A 38 7.87 -1.79 -11.05
CA TRP A 38 8.72 -2.46 -10.05
C TRP A 38 7.98 -2.73 -8.74
N THR A 39 7.17 -1.77 -8.27
CA THR A 39 6.35 -1.93 -7.06
C THR A 39 5.32 -3.01 -7.25
N ALA A 40 4.61 -3.03 -8.39
CA ALA A 40 3.61 -4.05 -8.68
C ALA A 40 4.21 -5.45 -8.74
N SER A 41 5.29 -5.67 -9.50
CA SER A 41 5.94 -6.99 -9.57
C SER A 41 6.51 -7.45 -8.22
N THR A 42 7.02 -6.53 -7.40
CA THR A 42 7.52 -6.86 -6.05
C THR A 42 6.37 -7.22 -5.12
N ALA A 43 5.27 -6.47 -5.16
CA ALA A 43 4.08 -6.75 -4.36
C ALA A 43 3.47 -8.11 -4.73
N GLU A 44 3.35 -8.41 -6.03
CA GLU A 44 2.88 -9.71 -6.52
C GLU A 44 3.79 -10.85 -6.07
N SER A 45 5.11 -10.68 -6.15
CA SER A 45 6.09 -11.69 -5.70
C SER A 45 6.01 -11.98 -4.21
N LEU A 46 5.60 -10.99 -3.41
CA LEU A 46 5.40 -11.10 -1.96
C LEU A 46 3.96 -11.51 -1.58
N GLY A 47 3.07 -11.71 -2.56
CA GLY A 47 1.66 -12.03 -2.32
C GLY A 47 0.87 -10.88 -1.66
N LEU A 48 1.28 -9.63 -1.89
CA LEU A 48 0.62 -8.43 -1.39
C LEU A 48 -0.42 -7.92 -2.38
N ALA A 49 -1.52 -7.41 -1.85
CA ALA A 49 -2.58 -6.75 -2.60
C ALA A 49 -2.57 -5.23 -2.35
N GLY A 50 -3.16 -4.46 -3.25
CA GLY A 50 -3.32 -3.02 -3.10
C GLY A 50 -3.13 -2.28 -4.41
N TRP A 51 -2.48 -1.12 -4.37
CA TRP A 51 -2.27 -0.31 -5.56
C TRP A 51 -1.07 0.62 -5.44
N VAL A 52 -0.58 1.09 -6.58
CA VAL A 52 0.45 2.14 -6.67
C VAL A 52 0.03 3.25 -7.62
N CYS A 53 0.30 4.50 -7.25
CA CYS A 53 -0.09 5.68 -8.01
C CYS A 53 1.01 6.74 -7.98
N ASN A 54 1.24 7.41 -9.11
CA ASN A 54 2.03 8.63 -9.12
C ASN A 54 1.18 9.81 -8.65
N ARG A 55 1.78 10.75 -7.94
CA ARG A 55 1.13 12.03 -7.61
C ARG A 55 1.65 13.16 -8.48
N ARG A 56 0.84 14.19 -8.69
CA ARG A 56 1.27 15.43 -9.38
C ARG A 56 2.41 16.19 -8.70
N ASP A 57 2.61 16.00 -7.39
CA ASP A 57 3.69 16.63 -6.64
C ASP A 57 5.07 15.98 -6.87
N GLY A 58 5.14 14.94 -7.71
CA GLY A 58 6.37 14.21 -8.03
C GLY A 58 6.62 12.99 -7.14
N THR A 59 5.77 12.73 -6.14
CA THR A 59 5.89 11.56 -5.26
C THR A 59 5.12 10.35 -5.80
N VAL A 60 5.31 9.20 -5.16
CA VAL A 60 4.56 7.96 -5.42
C VAL A 60 3.82 7.54 -4.16
N GLU A 61 2.55 7.21 -4.29
CA GLU A 61 1.72 6.63 -3.25
C GLU A 61 1.49 5.15 -3.53
N ALA A 62 1.58 4.31 -2.50
CA ALA A 62 1.29 2.89 -2.59
C ALA A 62 0.48 2.42 -1.39
N LEU A 63 -0.56 1.64 -1.63
CA LEU A 63 -1.27 0.89 -0.60
C LEU A 63 -0.83 -0.57 -0.69
N LEU A 64 -0.33 -1.11 0.41
CA LEU A 64 0.14 -2.49 0.53
C LEU A 64 -0.67 -3.18 1.61
N SER A 65 -1.31 -4.29 1.27
CA SER A 65 -2.14 -5.08 2.17
C SER A 65 -1.77 -6.56 2.04
N GLY A 66 -1.56 -7.23 3.17
CA GLY A 66 -1.25 -8.66 3.16
C GLY A 66 -0.65 -9.11 4.47
N ASP A 67 0.25 -10.09 4.38
CA ASP A 67 0.98 -10.60 5.53
C ASP A 67 1.84 -9.48 6.16
N PRO A 68 1.79 -9.27 7.48
CA PRO A 68 2.49 -8.19 8.16
C PRO A 68 4.01 -8.26 7.98
N ALA A 69 4.59 -9.45 7.88
CA ALA A 69 6.02 -9.62 7.64
C ALA A 69 6.39 -9.22 6.22
N MET A 70 5.56 -9.58 5.23
CA MET A 70 5.76 -9.20 3.83
C MET A 70 5.56 -7.70 3.60
N VAL A 71 4.56 -7.09 4.24
CA VAL A 71 4.34 -5.64 4.20
C VAL A 71 5.53 -4.91 4.82
N ASP A 72 6.03 -5.39 5.96
CA ASP A 72 7.20 -4.79 6.60
C ASP A 72 8.47 -4.95 5.74
N GLU A 73 8.67 -6.12 5.11
CA GLU A 73 9.78 -6.33 4.18
C GLU A 73 9.71 -5.33 3.01
N MET A 74 8.52 -5.17 2.41
CA MET A 74 8.32 -4.25 1.31
C MET A 74 8.64 -2.81 1.71
N VAL A 75 8.11 -2.34 2.84
CA VAL A 75 8.27 -0.96 3.32
C VAL A 75 9.69 -0.67 3.81
N SER A 76 10.28 -1.58 4.57
CA SER A 76 11.55 -1.36 5.28
C SER A 76 12.78 -1.70 4.43
N ARG A 77 12.67 -2.63 3.48
CA ARG A 77 13.83 -3.14 2.70
C ARG A 77 13.74 -2.86 1.21
N ARG A 78 12.55 -3.05 0.61
CA ARG A 78 12.40 -2.94 -0.84
C ARG A 78 12.22 -1.49 -1.27
N ILE A 79 11.19 -0.81 -0.78
CA ILE A 79 10.85 0.56 -1.18
C ILE A 79 12.02 1.54 -1.04
N PRO A 80 12.84 1.52 0.03
CA PRO A 80 13.97 2.44 0.16
C PRO A 80 15.07 2.24 -0.89
N VAL A 81 15.20 1.02 -1.42
CA VAL A 81 16.15 0.69 -2.49
C VAL A 81 15.55 1.04 -3.86
N GLY A 82 14.30 0.63 -4.08
CA GLY A 82 13.58 0.85 -5.34
C GLY A 82 14.25 0.20 -6.56
N PRO A 83 13.81 0.54 -7.78
CA PRO A 83 14.49 0.16 -9.01
C PRO A 83 15.84 0.90 -9.17
N PRO A 84 16.78 0.37 -9.97
CA PRO A 84 18.16 0.89 -10.07
C PRO A 84 18.26 2.34 -10.58
N ALA A 85 17.24 2.84 -11.28
CA ALA A 85 17.18 4.22 -11.76
C ALA A 85 16.52 5.19 -10.76
N SER A 86 15.97 4.68 -9.65
CA SER A 86 15.32 5.47 -8.62
C SER A 86 16.30 5.94 -7.54
N ALA A 87 15.94 7.05 -6.88
CA ALA A 87 16.63 7.50 -5.68
C ALA A 87 15.59 7.95 -4.67
N VAL A 88 15.31 7.10 -3.68
CA VAL A 88 14.33 7.39 -2.64
C VAL A 88 14.99 8.23 -1.55
N THR A 89 14.38 9.38 -1.25
CA THR A 89 14.86 10.31 -0.22
C THR A 89 14.09 10.19 1.08
N ALA A 90 12.82 9.79 1.01
CA ALA A 90 12.00 9.54 2.19
C ALA A 90 10.89 8.53 1.89
N VAL A 91 10.58 7.71 2.89
CA VAL A 91 9.46 6.77 2.89
C VAL A 91 8.61 7.11 4.10
N VAL A 92 7.34 7.47 3.87
CA VAL A 92 6.40 7.84 4.93
C VAL A 92 5.28 6.80 4.98
N PRO A 93 5.41 5.74 5.78
CA PRO A 93 4.35 4.78 5.99
C PRO A 93 3.29 5.33 6.94
N SER A 94 2.04 4.95 6.72
CA SER A 94 0.87 5.27 7.55
C SER A 94 -0.06 4.06 7.60
N PRO A 95 -0.67 3.76 8.76
CA PRO A 95 -1.63 2.66 8.85
C PRO A 95 -2.82 2.92 7.92
N ALA A 96 -3.28 1.87 7.25
CA ALA A 96 -4.41 1.93 6.33
C ALA A 96 -5.36 0.75 6.55
N GLU A 97 -6.54 0.84 5.96
CA GLU A 97 -7.55 -0.21 6.05
C GLU A 97 -7.13 -1.42 5.19
N PRO A 98 -7.19 -2.66 5.71
CA PRO A 98 -6.80 -3.85 4.97
C PRO A 98 -7.70 -4.07 3.75
N VAL A 99 -7.06 -4.15 2.59
CA VAL A 99 -7.72 -4.47 1.32
C VAL A 99 -7.76 -5.97 1.14
N HIS A 100 -8.89 -6.48 0.63
CA HIS A 100 -9.09 -7.90 0.43
C HIS A 100 -8.14 -8.44 -0.68
N PRO A 101 -7.48 -9.60 -0.49
CA PRO A 101 -6.47 -10.12 -1.42
C PRO A 101 -7.02 -10.46 -2.81
N SER A 102 -8.34 -10.68 -2.94
CA SER A 102 -9.02 -10.85 -4.23
C SER A 102 -8.96 -9.61 -5.14
N THR A 103 -8.53 -8.47 -4.60
CA THR A 103 -8.36 -7.22 -5.37
C THR A 103 -7.11 -7.27 -6.25
N GLY A 104 -6.10 -8.09 -5.93
CA GLY A 104 -4.82 -8.08 -6.63
C GLY A 104 -4.00 -6.81 -6.34
N PHE A 105 -3.07 -6.47 -7.23
CA PHE A 105 -2.26 -5.25 -7.14
C PHE A 105 -2.37 -4.39 -8.41
N ASP A 106 -2.97 -3.21 -8.30
CA ASP A 106 -3.26 -2.34 -9.45
C ASP A 106 -2.31 -1.15 -9.57
N ILE A 107 -1.93 -0.82 -10.82
CA ILE A 107 -1.25 0.45 -11.12
C ILE A 107 -2.32 1.49 -11.46
N LYS A 108 -2.55 2.45 -10.57
CA LYS A 108 -3.53 3.53 -10.76
C LYS A 108 -2.96 4.68 -11.60
N PHE A 109 -3.87 5.35 -12.29
CA PHE A 109 -3.59 6.59 -13.03
C PHE A 109 -3.16 7.70 -12.07
N THR A 110 -2.23 8.54 -12.53
CA THR A 110 -1.72 9.68 -11.77
C THR A 110 -2.84 10.55 -11.22
N VAL A 111 -2.83 10.78 -9.91
CA VAL A 111 -3.78 11.66 -9.19
C VAL A 111 -3.22 13.07 -8.99
#